data_AF-A0A139CRF5-F1
#
_entry.id   AF-A0A139CRF5-F1
#
_cell.length_a   1.000
_cell.length_b   1.000
_cell.length_c   1.000
_cell.angle_alpha   90.00
_cell.angle_beta   90.00
_cell.angle_gamma   90.00
#
_symmetry.space_group_name_H-M   'P 1'
#
loop_
_entity.id
_entity.type
_entity.pdbx_description
1 polymer ?
#
loop_
_entity_poly.entity_id
_entity_poly.type
_entity_poly.pdbx_seq_one_letter_code
_entity_poly.pdbx_strand_id
1 'polypeptide(L)'
;MSCFKSNKVTFSRKHSLIALLIMLVILINTNGIAIAKPSVTARAAILIDAETGEILYAKNPHVKRSPASTTKIMTAILAIENGNLDDKVKVSRRAAYEGGSSIWLAEGEVLTLEELLYGLLLNSGNDAAVAIAEHIGGSVEEFAQMMNRKAREIGALDTSFQNPNGLPQKGHLTTAYDLAMIARYALQNKTFA
;
A
#
# COMPACT_ATOMS: atom_id res chain seq x y z
N MET A 1 -28.09 -44.44 58.55
CA MET A 1 -27.93 -42.98 58.67
C MET A 1 -26.60 -42.70 59.37
N SER A 2 -25.47 -42.71 58.63
CA SER A 2 -24.15 -42.38 59.20
C SER A 2 -23.71 -41.00 58.72
N CYS A 3 -23.37 -40.19 59.71
CA CYS A 3 -23.10 -38.76 59.67
C CYS A 3 -21.90 -38.39 58.78
N PHE A 4 -22.10 -37.48 57.82
CA PHE A 4 -21.04 -36.82 57.06
C PHE A 4 -20.30 -35.83 58.00
N LYS A 5 -19.05 -36.13 58.35
CA LYS A 5 -18.17 -35.15 59.03
C LYS A 5 -17.66 -34.14 58.00
N SER A 6 -18.15 -32.91 58.11
CA SER A 6 -17.64 -31.75 57.37
C SER A 6 -16.28 -31.33 57.94
N ASN A 7 -15.20 -31.63 57.23
CA ASN A 7 -13.87 -31.07 57.52
C ASN A 7 -13.83 -29.60 57.12
N LYS A 8 -13.94 -28.70 58.11
CA LYS A 8 -13.68 -27.27 57.91
C LYS A 8 -12.18 -27.07 57.79
N VAL A 9 -11.71 -26.80 56.58
CA VAL A 9 -10.32 -26.37 56.32
C VAL A 9 -10.16 -24.96 56.87
N THR A 10 -9.44 -24.80 57.98
CA THR A 10 -9.11 -23.48 58.54
C THR A 10 -7.83 -22.96 57.90
N PHE A 11 -7.96 -21.96 57.03
CA PHE A 11 -6.82 -21.31 56.41
C PHE A 11 -6.19 -20.31 57.38
N SER A 12 -4.94 -20.52 57.77
CA SER A 12 -4.24 -19.63 58.69
C SER A 12 -3.94 -18.28 58.01
N ARG A 13 -3.98 -17.17 58.77
CA ARG A 13 -3.64 -15.82 58.29
C ARG A 13 -2.33 -15.76 57.50
N LYS A 14 -1.35 -16.61 57.83
CA LYS A 14 -0.08 -16.71 57.09
C LYS A 14 -0.27 -17.24 55.66
N HIS A 15 -1.17 -18.19 55.46
CA HIS A 15 -1.48 -18.73 54.14
C HIS A 15 -2.29 -17.74 53.31
N SER A 16 -3.20 -16.97 53.92
CA SER A 16 -3.90 -15.86 53.24
C SER A 16 -2.95 -14.76 52.76
N LEU A 17 -1.93 -14.42 53.57
CA LEU A 17 -0.91 -13.45 53.19
C LEU A 17 -0.01 -13.95 52.05
N ILE A 18 0.38 -15.24 52.08
CA ILE A 18 1.15 -15.86 51.01
C ILE A 18 0.35 -15.90 49.71
N ALA A 19 -0.93 -16.28 49.77
CA ALA A 19 -1.81 -16.29 48.60
C ALA A 19 -2.01 -14.88 48.00
N LEU A 20 -2.15 -13.85 48.86
CA LEU A 20 -2.25 -12.46 48.42
C LEU A 20 -0.95 -11.97 47.77
N LEU A 21 0.20 -12.36 48.33
CA LEU A 21 1.52 -12.02 47.77
C LEU A 21 1.74 -12.69 46.41
N ILE A 22 1.36 -13.96 46.26
CA ILE A 22 1.44 -14.69 44.99
C ILE A 22 0.51 -14.07 43.95
N MET A 23 -0.73 -13.70 44.33
CA MET A 23 -1.68 -13.01 43.45
C MET A 23 -1.15 -11.64 43.00
N LEU A 24 -0.51 -10.89 43.90
CA LEU A 24 0.15 -9.62 43.57
C LEU A 24 1.33 -9.83 42.61
N VAL A 25 2.17 -10.84 42.82
CA VAL A 25 3.30 -11.16 41.92
C VAL A 25 2.83 -11.59 40.52
N ILE A 26 1.69 -12.28 40.40
CA ILE A 26 1.09 -12.63 39.11
C ILE A 26 0.55 -11.38 38.41
N LEU A 27 -0.03 -10.42 39.14
CA LEU A 27 -0.52 -9.14 38.60
C LEU A 27 0.62 -8.21 38.15
N ILE A 28 1.82 -8.32 38.72
CA ILE A 28 2.99 -7.49 38.34
C ILE A 28 3.73 -8.07 37.11
N ASN A 29 3.54 -9.36 36.80
CA ASN A 29 4.22 -10.03 35.68
C ASN A 29 3.49 -9.95 34.32
N THR A 30 2.42 -9.16 34.19
CA THR A 30 1.85 -8.81 32.88
C THR A 30 2.63 -7.68 32.21
N ASN A 31 3.97 -7.74 32.27
CA ASN A 31 4.79 -7.04 31.29
C ASN A 31 4.56 -7.77 29.98
N GLY A 32 3.51 -7.36 29.25
CA GLY A 32 3.30 -7.80 27.88
C GLY A 32 4.62 -7.69 27.15
N ILE A 33 5.01 -8.74 26.44
CA ILE A 33 6.22 -8.76 25.63
C ILE A 33 6.10 -7.54 24.70
N ALA A 34 6.84 -6.48 25.03
CA ALA A 34 6.88 -5.29 24.21
C ALA A 34 7.62 -5.70 22.94
N ILE A 35 6.86 -6.07 21.90
CA ILE A 35 7.44 -6.31 20.58
C ILE A 35 8.11 -5.00 20.20
N ALA A 36 9.44 -5.02 20.11
CA ALA A 36 10.21 -3.86 19.71
C ALA A 36 9.68 -3.41 18.35
N LYS A 37 9.19 -2.17 18.26
CA LYS A 37 8.71 -1.62 16.99
C LYS A 37 9.86 -1.66 15.97
N PRO A 38 9.60 -2.04 14.71
CA PRO A 38 10.61 -2.01 13.66
C PRO A 38 11.31 -0.64 13.59
N SER A 39 12.63 -0.66 13.54
CA SER A 39 13.43 0.54 13.29
C SER A 39 13.69 0.65 11.79
N VAL A 40 13.20 1.73 11.18
CA VAL A 40 13.40 2.02 9.75
C VAL A 40 13.98 3.41 9.54
N THR A 41 14.87 3.53 8.57
CA THR A 41 15.53 4.79 8.19
C THR A 41 14.62 5.71 7.38
N ALA A 42 13.55 5.17 6.77
CA ALA A 42 12.59 5.92 5.97
C ALA A 42 11.96 7.08 6.78
N ARG A 43 11.74 8.22 6.11
CA ARG A 43 11.11 9.40 6.73
C ARG A 43 9.61 9.22 6.99
N ALA A 44 8.95 8.42 6.16
CA ALA A 44 7.59 7.95 6.33
C ALA A 44 7.53 6.46 5.95
N ALA A 45 6.76 5.67 6.68
CA ALA A 45 6.58 4.24 6.47
C ALA A 45 5.23 3.78 7.03
N ILE A 46 4.69 2.73 6.44
CA ILE A 46 3.50 2.03 6.95
C ILE A 46 3.63 0.53 6.62
N LEU A 47 3.10 -0.31 7.49
CA LEU A 47 2.85 -1.73 7.25
C LEU A 47 1.40 -1.99 7.62
N ILE A 48 0.65 -2.60 6.72
CA ILE A 48 -0.74 -2.98 6.95
C ILE A 48 -0.92 -4.46 6.64
N ASP A 49 -1.90 -5.08 7.31
CA ASP A 49 -2.46 -6.34 6.87
C ASP A 49 -3.30 -6.12 5.60
N ALA A 50 -2.99 -6.85 4.52
CA ALA A 50 -3.61 -6.59 3.22
C ALA A 50 -5.09 -6.99 3.17
N GLU A 51 -5.50 -8.01 3.91
CA GLU A 51 -6.89 -8.49 3.91
C GLU A 51 -7.77 -7.56 4.75
N THR A 52 -7.39 -7.35 6.01
CA THR A 52 -8.18 -6.60 7.00
C THR A 52 -8.00 -5.09 6.91
N GLY A 53 -6.85 -4.63 6.40
CA GLY A 53 -6.44 -3.23 6.44
C GLY A 53 -5.92 -2.76 7.80
N GLU A 54 -5.70 -3.67 8.77
CA GLU A 54 -5.13 -3.33 10.08
C GLU A 54 -3.74 -2.71 9.94
N ILE A 55 -3.50 -1.58 10.61
CA ILE A 55 -2.17 -0.95 10.63
C ILE A 55 -1.29 -1.65 11.67
N LEU A 56 -0.31 -2.41 11.19
CA LEU A 56 0.64 -3.14 12.03
C LEU A 56 1.83 -2.26 12.45
N TYR A 57 2.20 -1.29 11.61
CA TYR A 57 3.24 -0.30 11.91
C TYR A 57 3.02 0.99 11.13
N ALA A 58 3.35 2.14 11.74
CA ALA A 58 3.34 3.42 11.04
C ALA A 58 4.42 4.37 11.58
N LYS A 59 5.00 5.16 10.67
CA LYS A 59 5.92 6.26 10.94
C LYS A 59 5.55 7.40 10.00
N ASN A 60 5.06 8.53 10.54
CA ASN A 60 4.63 9.69 9.74
C ASN A 60 3.72 9.33 8.53
N PRO A 61 2.70 8.46 8.70
CA PRO A 61 2.05 7.82 7.56
C PRO A 61 1.31 8.79 6.64
N HIS A 62 0.82 9.93 7.16
CA HIS A 62 0.08 10.96 6.43
C HIS A 62 0.96 12.16 5.97
N VAL A 63 2.28 12.09 6.14
CA VAL A 63 3.15 13.18 5.67
C VAL A 63 3.28 13.13 4.16
N LYS A 64 2.91 14.23 3.49
CA LYS A 64 2.98 14.36 2.03
C LYS A 64 4.42 14.32 1.53
N ARG A 65 4.69 13.46 0.54
CA ARG A 65 5.99 13.30 -0.14
C ARG A 65 5.78 13.01 -1.62
N SER A 66 6.83 13.18 -2.42
CA SER A 66 6.82 12.74 -3.82
C SER A 66 6.81 11.19 -3.88
N PRO A 67 5.90 10.57 -4.63
CA PRO A 67 5.79 9.11 -4.79
C PRO A 67 6.95 8.48 -5.57
N ALA A 68 7.59 9.24 -6.48
CA ALA A 68 8.43 8.68 -7.53
C ALA A 68 7.66 7.55 -8.25
N SER A 69 8.33 6.50 -8.73
CA SER A 69 7.71 5.46 -9.54
C SER A 69 6.64 4.60 -8.85
N THR A 70 6.43 4.73 -7.53
CA THR A 70 5.25 4.10 -6.89
C THR A 70 3.92 4.62 -7.46
N THR A 71 3.93 5.77 -8.12
CA THR A 71 2.84 6.29 -8.97
C THR A 71 2.30 5.25 -9.96
N LYS A 72 3.18 4.41 -10.50
CA LYS A 72 2.84 3.45 -11.56
C LYS A 72 1.85 2.37 -11.12
N ILE A 73 1.67 2.16 -9.81
CA ILE A 73 0.62 1.27 -9.28
C ILE A 73 -0.77 1.81 -9.69
N MET A 74 -0.99 3.12 -9.57
CA MET A 74 -2.25 3.73 -10.00
C MET A 74 -2.43 3.67 -11.52
N THR A 75 -1.36 3.85 -12.28
CA THR A 75 -1.38 3.69 -13.74
C THR A 75 -1.79 2.28 -14.15
N ALA A 76 -1.22 1.25 -13.49
CA ALA A 76 -1.56 -0.14 -13.73
C ALA A 76 -3.02 -0.46 -13.38
N ILE A 77 -3.52 0.02 -12.23
CA ILE A 77 -4.94 -0.12 -11.85
C ILE A 77 -5.84 0.38 -12.98
N LEU A 78 -5.62 1.61 -13.45
CA LEU A 78 -6.49 2.20 -14.48
C LEU A 78 -6.38 1.48 -15.82
N ALA A 79 -5.19 1.03 -16.22
CA ALA A 79 -5.01 0.26 -17.44
C ALA A 79 -5.79 -1.06 -17.40
N ILE A 80 -5.68 -1.80 -16.29
CA ILE A 80 -6.37 -3.10 -16.12
C ILE A 80 -7.89 -2.92 -16.06
N GLU A 81 -8.38 -1.85 -15.43
CA GLU A 81 -9.82 -1.64 -15.26
C GLU A 81 -10.53 -1.02 -16.46
N ASN A 82 -9.82 -0.23 -17.28
CA ASN A 82 -10.44 0.59 -18.33
C ASN A 82 -9.98 0.21 -19.74
N GLY A 83 -9.01 -0.69 -19.89
CA GLY A 83 -8.53 -1.18 -21.18
C GLY A 83 -8.82 -2.65 -21.40
N ASN A 84 -8.62 -3.11 -22.64
CA ASN A 84 -8.47 -4.53 -22.93
C ASN A 84 -6.98 -4.84 -23.09
N LEU A 85 -6.49 -5.87 -22.40
CA LEU A 85 -5.07 -6.21 -22.36
C LEU A 85 -4.49 -6.55 -23.74
N ASP A 86 -5.33 -7.05 -24.65
CA ASP A 86 -4.97 -7.36 -26.03
C ASP A 86 -4.94 -6.12 -26.95
N ASP A 87 -5.37 -4.94 -26.46
CA ASP A 87 -5.43 -3.73 -27.27
C ASP A 87 -4.06 -3.34 -27.80
N LYS A 88 -4.01 -3.01 -29.09
CA LYS A 88 -2.79 -2.56 -29.75
C LYS A 88 -2.59 -1.07 -29.50
N VAL A 89 -1.58 -0.76 -28.70
CA VAL A 89 -1.18 0.59 -28.34
C VAL A 89 -0.05 1.03 -29.24
N LYS A 90 -0.30 2.08 -30.04
CA LYS A 90 0.73 2.74 -30.83
C LYS A 90 1.46 3.77 -29.98
N VAL A 91 2.77 3.61 -29.85
CA VAL A 91 3.65 4.52 -29.09
C VAL A 91 3.73 5.87 -29.80
N SER A 92 3.42 6.93 -29.06
CA SER A 92 3.53 8.31 -29.56
C SER A 92 4.96 8.83 -29.46
N ARG A 93 5.25 9.94 -30.14
CA ARG A 93 6.49 10.70 -29.94
C ARG A 93 6.67 11.13 -28.49
N ARG A 94 5.58 11.52 -27.80
CA ARG A 94 5.67 11.94 -26.39
C ARG A 94 6.15 10.78 -25.52
N ALA A 95 5.57 9.60 -25.69
CA ALA A 95 5.94 8.40 -24.95
C ALA A 95 7.40 7.99 -25.22
N ALA A 96 7.80 7.89 -26.50
CA ALA A 96 9.13 7.45 -26.88
C ALA A 96 10.27 8.36 -26.38
N TYR A 97 9.98 9.64 -26.14
CA TYR A 97 10.97 10.63 -25.68
C TYR A 97 10.77 11.05 -24.22
N GLU A 98 9.94 10.34 -23.45
CA GLU A 98 9.79 10.58 -22.01
C GLU A 98 11.09 10.23 -21.28
N GLY A 99 11.60 11.15 -20.45
CA GLY A 99 12.87 10.95 -19.74
C GLY A 99 12.78 9.99 -18.56
N GLY A 100 13.94 9.57 -18.04
CA GLY A 100 14.04 8.68 -16.87
C GLY A 100 14.15 7.20 -17.24
N SER A 101 13.61 6.31 -16.39
CA SER A 101 13.57 4.86 -16.66
C SER A 101 12.70 4.58 -17.88
N SER A 102 13.14 3.66 -18.74
CA SER A 102 12.51 3.38 -20.03
C SER A 102 12.72 1.92 -20.41
N ILE A 103 11.81 1.37 -21.22
CA ILE A 103 11.99 0.09 -21.91
C ILE A 103 12.44 0.26 -23.37
N TRP A 104 12.83 1.49 -23.73
CA TRP A 104 13.35 1.93 -25.01
C TRP A 104 12.34 1.85 -26.17
N LEU A 105 11.09 2.21 -25.90
CA LEU A 105 10.05 2.26 -26.94
C LEU A 105 10.39 3.25 -28.05
N ALA A 106 10.13 2.88 -29.29
CA ALA A 106 10.29 3.75 -30.45
C ALA A 106 8.97 4.43 -30.86
N GLU A 107 9.05 5.65 -31.41
CA GLU A 107 7.88 6.34 -31.99
C GLU A 107 7.25 5.47 -33.10
N GLY A 108 5.96 5.20 -32.98
CA GLY A 108 5.20 4.39 -33.92
C GLY A 108 5.27 2.87 -33.70
N GLU A 109 6.07 2.41 -32.74
CA GLU A 109 6.06 1.02 -32.27
C GLU A 109 4.66 0.64 -31.76
N VAL A 110 4.29 -0.63 -31.89
CA VAL A 110 2.97 -1.12 -31.48
C VAL A 110 3.14 -2.34 -30.59
N LEU A 111 2.66 -2.22 -29.35
CA LEU A 111 2.64 -3.30 -28.37
C LEU A 111 1.21 -3.52 -27.88
N THR A 112 0.96 -4.66 -27.27
CA THR A 112 -0.25 -4.88 -26.47
C THR A 112 -0.22 -4.02 -25.21
N LEU A 113 -1.40 -3.68 -24.68
CA LEU A 113 -1.51 -3.04 -23.38
C LEU A 113 -0.89 -3.90 -22.27
N GLU A 114 -0.98 -5.23 -22.37
CA GLU A 114 -0.30 -6.18 -21.48
C GLU A 114 1.23 -6.03 -21.50
N GLU A 115 1.86 -6.02 -22.67
CA GLU A 115 3.31 -5.84 -22.79
C GLU A 115 3.77 -4.51 -22.18
N LEU A 116 3.00 -3.44 -22.39
CA LEU A 116 3.27 -2.15 -21.76
C LEU A 116 3.12 -2.20 -20.24
N LEU A 117 2.15 -2.94 -19.70
CA LEU A 117 1.99 -3.15 -18.26
C LEU A 117 3.19 -3.89 -17.65
N TYR A 118 3.72 -4.91 -18.32
CA TYR A 118 4.95 -5.57 -17.90
C TYR A 118 6.13 -4.59 -17.88
N GLY A 119 6.30 -3.80 -18.93
CA GLY A 119 7.34 -2.77 -18.99
C GLY A 119 7.20 -1.69 -17.91
N LEU A 120 5.96 -1.29 -17.62
CA LEU A 120 5.60 -0.34 -16.58
C LEU A 120 6.01 -0.83 -15.18
N LEU A 121 5.65 -2.08 -14.84
CA LEU A 121 5.80 -2.59 -13.47
C LEU A 121 7.16 -3.25 -13.19
N LEU A 122 7.75 -3.93 -14.18
CA LEU A 122 9.03 -4.63 -13.98
C LEU A 122 10.24 -3.69 -14.14
N ASN A 123 10.22 -2.84 -15.17
CA ASN A 123 11.33 -1.95 -15.51
C ASN A 123 11.08 -0.49 -15.13
N SER A 124 9.92 -0.18 -14.55
CA SER A 124 9.52 1.18 -14.24
C SER A 124 9.53 2.10 -15.47
N GLY A 125 9.21 1.58 -16.65
CA GLY A 125 9.24 2.32 -17.91
C GLY A 125 8.32 3.55 -17.89
N ASN A 126 8.89 4.75 -18.02
CA ASN A 126 8.16 6.01 -18.08
C ASN A 126 7.50 6.20 -19.45
N ASP A 127 8.17 5.73 -20.50
CA ASP A 127 7.66 5.61 -21.87
C ASP A 127 6.39 4.75 -21.92
N ALA A 128 6.42 3.57 -21.30
CA ALA A 128 5.25 2.70 -21.17
C ALA A 128 4.11 3.40 -20.40
N ALA A 129 4.43 4.09 -19.30
CA ALA A 129 3.43 4.83 -18.53
C ALA A 129 2.72 5.93 -19.35
N VAL A 130 3.47 6.66 -20.19
CA VAL A 130 2.89 7.70 -21.07
C VAL A 130 2.07 7.07 -22.18
N ALA A 131 2.56 6.00 -22.83
CA ALA A 131 1.80 5.29 -23.86
C ALA A 131 0.47 4.74 -23.32
N ILE A 132 0.49 4.13 -22.13
CA ILE A 132 -0.72 3.65 -21.43
C ILE A 132 -1.66 4.83 -21.14
N ALA A 133 -1.14 5.93 -20.61
CA ALA A 133 -1.95 7.09 -20.25
C ALA A 133 -2.65 7.71 -21.46
N GLU A 134 -1.95 7.86 -22.59
CA GLU A 134 -2.52 8.37 -23.83
C GLU A 134 -3.54 7.41 -24.42
N HIS A 135 -3.30 6.09 -24.35
CA HIS A 135 -4.23 5.09 -24.86
C HIS A 135 -5.54 5.05 -24.06
N ILE A 136 -5.45 5.04 -22.73
CA ILE A 136 -6.62 4.88 -21.84
C ILE A 136 -7.34 6.22 -21.62
N GLY A 137 -6.59 7.30 -21.39
CA GLY A 137 -7.14 8.61 -21.05
C GLY A 137 -7.26 9.58 -22.22
N GLY A 138 -6.76 9.22 -23.41
CA GLY A 138 -6.67 10.10 -24.58
C GLY A 138 -5.54 11.15 -24.50
N SER A 139 -5.10 11.50 -23.29
CA SER A 139 -3.92 12.33 -23.02
C SER A 139 -3.38 12.05 -21.62
N VAL A 140 -2.13 12.43 -21.36
CA VAL A 140 -1.53 12.33 -20.01
C VAL A 140 -2.30 13.16 -18.99
N GLU A 141 -2.78 14.32 -19.40
CA GLU A 141 -3.50 15.27 -18.54
C GLU A 141 -4.87 14.70 -18.11
N GLU A 142 -5.64 14.17 -19.06
CA GLU A 142 -6.93 13.51 -18.76
C GLU A 142 -6.72 12.22 -17.95
N PHE A 143 -5.68 11.45 -18.25
CA PHE A 143 -5.33 10.28 -17.46
C PHE A 143 -4.95 10.65 -16.02
N ALA A 144 -4.19 11.73 -15.80
CA ALA A 144 -3.91 12.22 -14.45
C ALA A 144 -5.20 12.61 -13.70
N GLN A 145 -6.21 13.16 -14.37
CA GLN A 145 -7.52 13.40 -13.76
C GLN A 145 -8.21 12.08 -13.38
N MET A 146 -8.14 11.05 -14.21
CA MET A 146 -8.64 9.70 -13.89
C MET A 146 -7.93 9.13 -12.64
N MET A 147 -6.60 9.24 -12.57
CA MET A 147 -5.81 8.79 -11.41
C MET A 147 -6.27 9.48 -10.12
N ASN A 148 -6.56 10.78 -10.18
CA ASN A 148 -7.06 11.54 -9.03
C ASN A 148 -8.50 11.18 -8.65
N ARG A 149 -9.36 10.85 -9.62
CA ARG A 149 -10.71 10.34 -9.34
C ARG A 149 -10.63 8.99 -8.63
N LYS A 150 -9.86 8.05 -9.19
CA LYS A 150 -9.63 6.73 -8.60
C LYS A 150 -9.02 6.81 -7.21
N ALA A 151 -8.03 7.67 -7.00
CA ALA A 151 -7.43 7.89 -5.67
C ALA A 151 -8.49 8.26 -4.62
N ARG A 152 -9.42 9.16 -4.94
CA ARG A 152 -10.52 9.52 -4.04
C ARG A 152 -11.50 8.37 -3.81
N GLU A 153 -11.85 7.64 -4.86
CA GLU A 153 -12.76 6.49 -4.80
C GLU A 153 -12.25 5.41 -3.83
N ILE A 154 -10.93 5.16 -3.83
CA ILE A 154 -10.32 4.10 -3.01
C ILE A 154 -9.76 4.59 -1.67
N GLY A 155 -10.06 5.84 -1.28
CA GLY A 155 -9.72 6.39 0.03
C GLY A 155 -8.30 6.97 0.17
N ALA A 156 -7.55 7.14 -0.93
CA ALA A 156 -6.26 7.83 -0.96
C ALA A 156 -6.46 9.36 -1.09
N LEU A 157 -7.00 9.97 -0.02
CA LEU A 157 -7.51 11.35 -0.02
C LEU A 157 -6.41 12.43 0.03
N ASP A 158 -5.20 12.08 0.44
CA ASP A 158 -4.06 13.00 0.54
C ASP A 158 -3.12 12.94 -0.69
N THR A 159 -3.56 12.23 -1.73
CA THR A 159 -2.83 12.00 -2.97
C THR A 159 -3.30 12.92 -4.08
N SER A 160 -2.33 13.47 -4.82
CA SER A 160 -2.56 14.18 -6.06
C SER A 160 -1.54 13.75 -7.11
N PHE A 161 -2.04 13.18 -8.20
CA PHE A 161 -1.24 12.79 -9.36
C PHE A 161 -1.24 13.89 -10.42
N GLN A 162 -0.10 14.06 -11.08
CA GLN A 162 0.13 15.04 -12.14
C GLN A 162 0.62 14.41 -13.45
N ASN A 163 1.04 13.15 -13.39
CA ASN A 163 1.59 12.37 -14.50
C ASN A 163 1.48 10.86 -14.15
N PRO A 164 1.65 9.94 -15.12
CA PRO A 164 1.46 8.51 -14.90
C PRO A 164 2.72 7.78 -14.38
N ASN A 165 3.86 8.47 -14.30
CA ASN A 165 5.17 7.81 -14.15
C ASN A 165 5.90 8.14 -12.84
N GLY A 166 5.53 9.24 -12.18
CA GLY A 166 6.10 9.69 -10.93
C GLY A 166 7.29 10.65 -11.06
N LEU A 167 7.57 11.15 -12.27
CA LEU A 167 8.60 12.18 -12.44
C LEU A 167 8.24 13.45 -11.64
N PRO A 168 9.25 14.18 -11.14
CA PRO A 168 9.02 15.37 -10.32
C PRO A 168 8.17 16.42 -11.04
N GLN A 169 7.02 16.75 -10.44
CA GLN A 169 6.13 17.81 -10.91
C GLN A 169 5.48 18.47 -9.70
N LYS A 170 5.29 19.79 -9.76
CA LYS A 170 4.66 20.54 -8.67
C LYS A 170 3.26 19.99 -8.39
N GLY A 171 2.99 19.66 -7.13
CA GLY A 171 1.71 19.10 -6.71
C GLY A 171 1.60 17.58 -6.88
N HIS A 172 2.61 16.90 -7.41
CA HIS A 172 2.64 15.43 -7.51
C HIS A 172 3.08 14.84 -6.16
N LEU A 173 2.10 14.55 -5.29
CA LEU A 173 2.33 14.19 -3.89
C LEU A 173 1.40 13.05 -3.45
N THR A 174 1.86 12.27 -2.48
CA THR A 174 1.07 11.23 -1.81
C THR A 174 1.58 11.06 -0.37
N THR A 175 1.04 10.09 0.37
CA THR A 175 1.47 9.72 1.71
C THR A 175 1.79 8.23 1.76
N ALA A 176 2.48 7.76 2.81
CA ALA A 176 2.73 6.33 2.96
C ALA A 176 1.40 5.57 3.16
N TYR A 177 0.46 6.15 3.90
CA TYR A 177 -0.88 5.60 4.10
C TYR A 177 -1.63 5.42 2.77
N ASP A 178 -1.67 6.48 1.96
CA ASP A 178 -2.38 6.47 0.67
C ASP A 178 -1.77 5.46 -0.31
N LEU A 179 -0.44 5.39 -0.39
CA LEU A 179 0.23 4.36 -1.20
C LEU A 179 -0.13 2.94 -0.75
N ALA A 180 -0.28 2.71 0.55
CA ALA A 180 -0.72 1.42 1.06
C ALA A 180 -2.17 1.12 0.70
N MET A 181 -3.06 2.12 0.70
CA MET A 181 -4.45 1.94 0.24
C MET A 181 -4.50 1.63 -1.27
N ILE A 182 -3.71 2.35 -2.08
CA ILE A 182 -3.60 2.12 -3.52
C ILE A 182 -3.07 0.70 -3.79
N ALA A 183 -2.00 0.28 -3.12
CA ALA A 183 -1.43 -1.05 -3.28
C ALA A 183 -2.39 -2.15 -2.80
N ARG A 184 -3.04 -1.97 -1.65
CA ARG A 184 -4.04 -2.91 -1.14
C ARG A 184 -5.20 -3.09 -2.11
N TYR A 185 -5.68 -2.00 -2.70
CA TYR A 185 -6.72 -2.06 -3.74
C TYR A 185 -6.23 -2.82 -4.98
N ALA A 186 -5.01 -2.51 -5.45
CA ALA A 186 -4.42 -3.20 -6.60
C ALA A 186 -4.34 -4.72 -6.38
N LEU A 187 -3.93 -5.17 -5.19
CA LEU A 187 -3.80 -6.59 -4.83
C LEU A 187 -5.14 -7.36 -4.79
N GLN A 188 -6.28 -6.68 -4.83
CA GLN A 188 -7.59 -7.35 -4.95
C GLN A 188 -7.89 -7.78 -6.40
N ASN A 189 -7.14 -7.26 -7.37
CA ASN A 189 -7.27 -7.61 -8.78
C ASN A 189 -6.29 -8.74 -9.14
N LYS A 190 -6.82 -9.87 -9.63
CA LYS A 190 -6.03 -11.07 -9.99
C LYS A 190 -5.03 -10.85 -11.14
N THR A 191 -5.27 -9.88 -12.02
CA THR A 191 -4.33 -9.54 -13.08
C THR A 191 -3.12 -8.79 -12.51
N PHE A 192 -3.33 -8.02 -11.43
CA PHE A 192 -2.26 -7.26 -10.80
C PHE A 192 -1.45 -8.08 -9.78
N ALA A 193 -2.12 -8.94 -9.00
CA ALA A 193 -1.54 -9.73 -7.91
C ALA A 193 -0.72 -10.95 -8.40
#